data_AF-A0AAT9GLZ4-F1
#
_entry.id   AF-A0AAT9GLZ4-F1
#
_cell.length_a   1.000
_cell.length_b   1.000
_cell.length_c   1.000
_cell.angle_alpha   90.00
_cell.angle_beta   90.00
_cell.angle_gamma   90.00
#
_symmetry.space_group_name_H-M   'P 1'
#
loop_
_entity.id
_entity.type
_entity.pdbx_description
1 polymer ?
#
loop_
_entity_poly.entity_id
_entity_poly.type
_entity_poly.pdbx_seq_one_letter_code
_entity_poly.pdbx_strand_id
1 'polypeptide(L)'
;MLDLDLHIKNIQEKLQQLLRNQQVLVKENQRLVKELEKSKQLLLEKEETVAMLRQQLDALKIGTTAQSPEEKALLEKRINGYLKEIDKCLALLNT
;
A
#
# COMPACT_ATOMS: atom_id res chain seq x y z
N MET A 1 2.46 9.54 -60.84
CA MET A 1 1.59 8.45 -60.37
C MET A 1 2.37 7.48 -59.50
N LEU A 2 3.35 6.75 -60.03
CA LEU A 2 4.19 5.78 -59.27
C LEU A 2 4.78 6.28 -57.94
N ASP A 3 5.25 7.54 -57.89
CA ASP A 3 5.89 8.11 -56.70
C ASP A 3 4.89 8.34 -55.55
N LEU A 4 3.65 8.69 -55.89
CA LEU A 4 2.57 8.86 -54.94
C LEU A 4 2.12 7.51 -54.36
N ASP A 5 2.00 6.49 -55.20
CA ASP A 5 1.65 5.13 -54.77
C ASP A 5 2.71 4.55 -53.82
N LEU A 6 4.00 4.81 -54.09
CA LEU A 6 5.10 4.40 -53.21
C LEU A 6 5.03 5.10 -51.85
N HIS A 7 4.77 6.41 -51.84
CA HIS A 7 4.60 7.17 -50.59
C HIS A 7 3.40 6.70 -49.77
N ILE A 8 2.27 6.42 -50.42
CA ILE A 8 1.07 5.88 -49.75
C ILE A 8 1.39 4.52 -49.11
N LYS A 9 2.09 3.64 -49.83
CA LYS A 9 2.49 2.33 -49.31
C LYS A 9 3.42 2.45 -48.09
N ASN A 10 4.40 3.33 -48.15
CA ASN A 10 5.31 3.58 -47.03
C ASN A 10 4.59 4.13 -45.79
N ILE A 11 3.59 5.00 -45.97
CA ILE A 11 2.76 5.52 -44.88
C ILE A 11 1.92 4.39 -44.28
N GLN A 12 1.32 3.54 -45.13
CA GLN A 12 0.51 2.41 -44.67
C GLN A 12 1.33 1.42 -43.84
N GLU A 13 2.56 1.10 -44.27
CA GLU A 13 3.46 0.22 -43.52
C GLU A 13 3.83 0.81 -42.14
N LYS A 14 4.18 2.10 -42.09
CA LYS A 14 4.46 2.80 -40.82
C LYS A 14 3.26 2.83 -39.89
N LEU A 15 2.06 3.06 -40.45
CA LEU A 15 0.83 3.06 -39.67
C LEU A 15 0.53 1.67 -39.09
N GLN A 16 0.72 0.61 -39.87
CA GLN A 16 0.54 -0.76 -39.40
C GLN A 16 1.55 -1.11 -38.29
N GLN A 17 2.81 -0.70 -38.42
CA GLN A 17 3.82 -0.88 -37.38
C GLN A 17 3.43 -0.12 -36.11
N LEU A 18 3.00 1.14 -36.23
CA LEU A 18 2.56 1.95 -35.11
C LEU A 18 1.38 1.30 -34.37
N LEU A 19 0.37 0.82 -35.10
CA LEU A 19 -0.80 0.15 -34.53
C LEU A 19 -0.42 -1.14 -33.78
N ARG A 20 0.50 -1.95 -34.34
CA ARG A 20 1.00 -3.15 -33.66
C ARG A 20 1.71 -2.79 -32.36
N ASN A 21 2.60 -1.80 -32.41
CA ASN A 21 3.34 -1.35 -31.22
C ASN A 21 2.39 -0.79 -30.16
N GLN A 22 1.39 -0.01 -30.57
CA GLN A 22 0.37 0.51 -29.66
C GLN A 22 -0.41 -0.63 -28.98
N GLN A 23 -0.84 -1.65 -29.72
CA GLN A 23 -1.55 -2.79 -29.15
C GLN A 23 -0.70 -3.55 -28.13
N VAL A 24 0.59 -3.74 -28.41
CA VAL A 24 1.53 -4.37 -27.47
C VAL A 24 1.68 -3.52 -26.20
N LEU A 25 1.87 -2.21 -26.35
CA LEU A 25 2.02 -1.30 -25.21
C LEU A 25 0.75 -1.24 -24.35
N VAL A 26 -0.44 -1.24 -24.96
CA VAL A 26 -1.71 -1.24 -24.20
C VAL A 26 -1.85 -2.53 -23.39
N LYS A 27 -1.54 -3.69 -23.98
CA LYS A 27 -1.57 -4.97 -23.26
C LYS A 27 -0.57 -5.00 -22.11
N GLU A 28 0.64 -4.51 -22.36
CA GLU A 28 1.68 -4.47 -21.34
C GLU A 28 1.33 -3.52 -20.20
N ASN A 29 0.77 -2.34 -20.51
CA ASN A 29 0.29 -1.41 -19.51
C ASN A 29 -0.81 -2.04 -18.64
N GLN A 30 -1.79 -2.71 -19.26
CA GLN A 30 -2.83 -3.44 -18.51
C GLN A 30 -2.26 -4.54 -17.62
N ARG A 31 -1.22 -5.25 -18.07
CA ARG A 31 -0.52 -6.25 -17.26
C ARG A 31 0.17 -5.62 -16.06
N LEU A 32 0.92 -4.54 -16.28
CA LEU A 32 1.65 -3.82 -15.25
C LEU A 32 0.72 -3.19 -14.20
N VAL A 33 -0.43 -2.64 -14.62
CA VAL A 33 -1.43 -2.09 -13.69
C VAL A 33 -1.96 -3.19 -12.75
N LYS A 34 -2.29 -4.38 -13.29
CA LYS A 34 -2.75 -5.51 -12.47
C LYS A 34 -1.68 -6.00 -11.49
N GLU A 35 -0.43 -6.07 -11.94
CA GLU A 35 0.69 -6.47 -11.08
C GLU A 35 0.94 -5.45 -9.96
N LEU A 36 0.83 -4.16 -10.28
CA LEU A 36 0.96 -3.09 -9.31
C LEU A 36 -0.16 -3.13 -8.26
N GLU A 37 -1.42 -3.33 -8.68
CA GLU A 37 -2.55 -3.48 -7.75
C GLU A 37 -2.34 -4.67 -6.81
N LYS A 38 -1.94 -5.82 -7.34
CA LYS A 38 -1.64 -7.01 -6.54
C LYS A 38 -0.50 -6.76 -5.54
N SER A 39 0.57 -6.09 -5.97
CA SER A 39 1.69 -5.75 -5.08
C SER A 39 1.28 -4.78 -3.98
N LYS A 40 0.39 -3.82 -4.27
CA LYS A 40 -0.14 -2.88 -3.28
C LYS A 40 -1.01 -3.58 -2.24
N GLN A 41 -1.88 -4.50 -2.67
CA GLN A 41 -2.68 -5.32 -1.76
C GLN A 41 -1.80 -6.16 -0.83
N LEU A 42 -0.79 -6.84 -1.39
CA LEU A 42 0.14 -7.62 -0.57
C LEU A 42 0.91 -6.73 0.42
N LEU A 43 1.30 -5.52 0.02
CA LEU A 43 1.97 -4.58 0.91
C LEU A 43 1.08 -4.20 2.10
N LEU A 44 -0.20 -3.88 1.85
CA LEU A 44 -1.17 -3.55 2.90
C LEU A 44 -1.36 -4.72 3.88
N GLU A 45 -1.51 -5.94 3.39
CA GLU A 45 -1.62 -7.14 4.24
C GLU A 45 -0.38 -7.35 5.10
N LYS A 46 0.82 -7.08 4.55
CA LYS A 46 2.08 -7.18 5.31
C LYS A 46 2.20 -6.08 6.34
N GLU A 47 1.80 -4.85 6.03
CA GLU A 47 1.78 -3.74 6.98
C GLU A 47 0.82 -4.03 8.15
N GLU A 48 -0.36 -4.56 7.88
CA GLU A 48 -1.31 -4.99 8.92
C GLU A 48 -0.74 -6.11 9.79
N THR A 49 -0.11 -7.12 9.16
CA THR A 49 0.56 -8.20 9.89
C THR A 49 1.68 -7.66 10.78
N VAL A 50 2.48 -6.72 10.28
CA VAL A 50 3.56 -6.09 11.05
C VAL A 50 2.99 -5.27 12.20
N ALA A 51 1.89 -4.54 12.00
CA ALA A 51 1.23 -3.80 13.07
C ALA A 51 0.73 -4.76 14.16
N MET A 52 0.09 -5.86 13.78
CA MET A 52 -0.36 -6.89 14.71
C MET A 52 0.81 -7.51 15.49
N LEU A 53 1.90 -7.86 14.81
CA LEU A 53 3.09 -8.41 15.47
C LEU A 53 3.75 -7.41 16.43
N ARG A 54 3.77 -6.12 16.07
CA ARG A 54 4.25 -5.05 16.97
C ARG A 54 3.38 -4.95 18.22
N GLN A 55 2.05 -5.00 18.08
CA GLN A 55 1.14 -5.02 19.22
C GLN A 55 1.37 -6.23 20.12
N GLN A 56 1.56 -7.43 19.54
CA GLN A 56 1.88 -8.63 20.31
C GLN A 56 3.22 -8.51 21.04
N LEU A 57 4.24 -7.95 20.39
CA LEU A 57 5.54 -7.70 21.02
C LEU A 57 5.45 -6.67 22.15
N ASP A 58 4.67 -5.61 21.98
CA ASP A 58 4.47 -4.61 23.02
C ASP A 58 3.70 -5.20 24.21
N ALA A 59 2.67 -6.03 23.96
CA ALA A 59 1.97 -6.76 25.02
C ALA A 59 2.90 -7.74 25.77
N LEU A 60 3.78 -8.45 25.06
CA LEU A 60 4.77 -9.34 25.67
C LEU A 60 5.80 -8.56 26.49
N LYS A 61 6.31 -7.44 25.97
CA LYS A 61 7.22 -6.55 26.72
C LYS A 61 6.56 -6.03 27.99
N ILE A 62 5.31 -5.62 27.91
CA ILE A 62 4.53 -5.22 29.09
C ILE A 62 4.46 -6.39 30.11
N GLY A 63 4.18 -7.60 29.65
CA GLY A 63 4.15 -8.80 30.49
C GLY A 63 5.50 -9.14 31.15
N THR A 64 6.62 -8.91 30.47
CA THR A 64 7.97 -9.17 31.00
C THR A 64 8.52 -8.04 31.86
N THR A 65 8.16 -6.78 31.58
CA THR A 65 8.55 -5.60 32.38
C THR A 65 7.71 -5.49 33.66
N ALA A 66 6.56 -6.17 33.75
CA ALA A 66 5.71 -6.21 34.94
C ALA A 66 6.24 -7.11 36.09
N GLN A 67 7.50 -7.56 36.04
CA GLN A 67 8.12 -8.32 37.14
C GLN A 67 8.65 -7.42 38.27
N SER A 68 8.80 -6.11 38.04
CA SER A 68 9.16 -5.11 39.07
C SER A 68 7.92 -4.33 39.56
N PRO A 69 7.68 -4.19 40.87
CA PRO A 69 6.56 -3.41 41.42
C PRO A 69 6.56 -1.93 40.99
N GLU A 70 7.74 -1.32 40.84
CA GLU A 70 7.88 0.08 40.42
C GLU A 70 7.51 0.29 38.95
N GLU A 71 7.86 -0.68 38.09
CA GLU A 71 7.57 -0.59 36.66
C GLU A 71 6.10 -0.86 36.37
N LYS A 72 5.44 -1.69 37.19
CA LYS A 72 3.99 -1.92 37.14
C LYS A 72 3.19 -0.63 37.42
N ALA A 73 3.63 0.18 38.40
CA ALA A 73 3.02 1.48 38.70
C ALA A 73 3.24 2.51 37.58
N LEU A 74 4.42 2.52 36.95
CA LEU A 74 4.71 3.35 35.77
C LEU A 74 3.83 2.96 34.57
N LEU A 75 3.61 1.67 34.38
CA LEU A 75 2.78 1.14 33.32
C LEU A 75 1.30 1.49 33.53
N GLU A 76 0.75 1.34 34.74
CA GLU A 76 -0.61 1.77 35.07
C GLU A 76 -0.82 3.26 34.80
N LYS A 77 0.17 4.09 35.11
CA LYS A 77 0.11 5.53 34.84
C LYS A 77 0.08 5.82 33.33
N ARG A 78 0.80 5.04 32.53
CA ARG A 78 0.85 5.17 31.06
C ARG A 78 -0.45 4.67 30.42
N ILE A 79 -1.01 3.56 30.90
CA ILE A 79 -2.32 3.03 30.47
C ILE A 79 -3.43 4.06 30.75
N ASN A 80 -3.44 4.67 31.95
CA ASN A 80 -4.39 5.74 32.26
C ASN A 80 -4.23 6.97 31.36
N GLY A 81 -3.01 7.25 30.88
CA GLY A 81 -2.74 8.28 29.89
C GLY A 81 -3.37 7.96 28.53
N TYR A 82 -3.14 6.75 28.02
CA TYR A 82 -3.73 6.30 26.75
C TYR A 82 -5.26 6.22 26.82
N LEU A 83 -5.84 5.79 27.95
CA LEU A 83 -7.29 5.82 28.18
C LEU A 83 -7.87 7.24 28.07
N LYS A 84 -7.20 8.24 28.67
CA LYS A 84 -7.62 9.64 28.55
C LYS A 84 -7.55 10.17 27.13
N GLU A 85 -6.54 9.77 26.36
CA GLU A 85 -6.44 10.16 24.95
C GLU A 85 -7.51 9.50 24.09
N ILE A 86 -7.82 8.23 24.35
CA ILE A 86 -8.93 7.52 23.71
C ILE A 86 -10.27 8.21 24.03
N ASP A 87 -10.53 8.57 25.30
CA ASP A 87 -11.74 9.31 25.68
C ASP A 87 -11.81 10.68 25.00
N LYS A 88 -10.68 11.36 24.86
CA LYS A 88 -10.61 12.67 24.18
C LYS A 88 -10.89 12.55 22.68
N CYS A 89 -10.35 11.52 22.03
CA CYS A 89 -10.66 11.20 20.64
C CYS A 89 -12.11 10.77 20.46
N LEU A 90 -12.67 9.97 21.37
CA LEU A 90 -14.08 9.57 21.36
C LEU A 90 -15.03 10.77 21.56
N ALA A 91 -14.65 11.73 22.42
CA ALA A 91 -15.41 12.96 22.61
C ALA A 91 -15.39 13.85 21.35
N LEU A 92 -14.25 13.92 20.65
CA LEU A 92 -14.10 14.61 19.37
C LEU A 92 -14.88 13.94 18.22
N LEU A 93 -15.12 12.62 18.31
CA LEU A 93 -15.93 11.86 17.35
C LEU A 93 -17.43 11.90 17.65
N ASN A 94 -17.83 12.29 18.86
CA ASN A 94 -19.24 12.44 19.28
C ASN A 94 -19.77 13.89 19.14
N THR A 95 -19.04 14.74 18.44
CA THR A 95 -19.45 16.08 17.98
C THR A 95 -19.31 16.18 16.48
#